data_AF-A0A1F8SAZ2-F1
#
_entry.id   AF-A0A1F8SAZ2-F1
#
_cell.length_a   1.000
_cell.length_b   1.000
_cell.length_c   1.000
_cell.angle_alpha   90.00
_cell.angle_beta   90.00
_cell.angle_gamma   90.00
#
_symmetry.space_group_name_H-M   'P 1'
#
loop_
_entity.id
_entity.type
_entity.pdbx_description
1 polymer ?
#
loop_
_entity_poly.entity_id
_entity_poly.type
_entity_poly.pdbx_seq_one_letter_code
_entity_poly.pdbx_strand_id
1 'polypeptide(L)'
;MVSASVNGAPGNAGRGRRAWLLFFGLGVLAAIAAPFLLVGNAPDPPSPEGFTGLSAAAIATRIPGMAGYISSISTQLGNFMLTSGVLMAAIAIGPFRRGERWAWYALWVVPLLLLIQFLNSRGGLGWQFDLGLLFVMIGGLLWPFRLFFPKRVGQEGASSLPN
;
A
#
# COMPACT_ATOMS: atom_id res chain seq x y z
N MET A 1 -10.79 -49.81 -14.75
CA MET A 1 -9.90 -48.64 -14.87
C MET A 1 -10.52 -47.50 -14.09
N VAL A 2 -9.98 -47.22 -12.90
CA VAL A 2 -10.51 -46.24 -11.95
C VAL A 2 -9.95 -44.87 -12.33
N SER A 3 -10.83 -43.94 -12.69
CA SER A 3 -10.50 -42.54 -12.94
C SER A 3 -10.03 -41.90 -11.64
N ALA A 4 -8.73 -41.65 -11.53
CA ALA A 4 -8.15 -40.87 -10.45
C ALA A 4 -8.59 -39.42 -10.62
N SER A 5 -9.70 -39.08 -9.95
CA SER A 5 -10.05 -37.71 -9.59
C SER A 5 -8.85 -37.08 -8.89
N VAL A 6 -8.12 -36.24 -9.63
CA VAL A 6 -7.11 -35.34 -9.08
C VAL A 6 -7.86 -34.35 -8.20
N ASN A 7 -7.93 -34.68 -6.91
CA ASN A 7 -8.35 -33.81 -5.83
C ASN A 7 -7.38 -32.60 -5.78
N GLY A 8 -7.61 -31.62 -6.64
CA GLY A 8 -7.09 -30.28 -6.46
C GLY A 8 -7.70 -29.70 -5.19
N ALA A 9 -6.92 -29.67 -4.11
CA ALA A 9 -7.35 -29.24 -2.79
C ALA A 9 -8.18 -27.92 -2.86
N PRO A 10 -9.48 -27.94 -2.52
CA PRO A 10 -10.38 -26.78 -2.63
C PRO A 10 -10.04 -25.62 -1.68
N GLY A 11 -9.06 -25.79 -0.78
CA GLY A 11 -8.71 -24.82 0.27
C GLY A 11 -7.83 -23.63 -0.15
N ASN A 12 -7.23 -23.65 -1.34
CA ASN A 12 -6.26 -22.63 -1.76
C ASN A 12 -6.83 -21.56 -2.71
N ALA A 13 -7.83 -21.89 -3.52
CA ALA A 13 -8.44 -20.96 -4.47
C ALA A 13 -9.20 -19.80 -3.78
N GLY A 14 -9.79 -20.07 -2.61
CA GLY A 14 -10.52 -19.06 -1.84
C GLY A 14 -9.63 -18.05 -1.09
N ARG A 15 -8.39 -18.44 -0.73
CA ARG A 15 -7.50 -17.63 0.12
C ARG A 15 -6.75 -16.54 -0.67
N GLY A 16 -6.31 -16.83 -1.90
CA GLY A 16 -5.73 -15.82 -2.80
C GLY A 16 -6.72 -14.74 -3.22
N ARG A 17 -8.01 -15.08 -3.25
CA ARG A 17 -9.12 -14.18 -3.63
C ARG A 17 -9.38 -13.05 -2.63
N ARG A 18 -8.79 -13.08 -1.43
CA ARG A 18 -9.01 -12.06 -0.38
C ARG A 18 -7.89 -11.04 -0.25
N ALA A 19 -6.77 -11.20 -0.96
CA ALA A 19 -5.63 -10.28 -0.88
C ALA A 19 -6.00 -8.82 -1.21
N TRP A 20 -7.01 -8.60 -2.05
CA TRP A 20 -7.52 -7.26 -2.36
C TRP A 20 -8.06 -6.52 -1.13
N LEU A 21 -8.55 -7.24 -0.09
CA LEU A 21 -9.06 -6.62 1.14
C LEU A 21 -7.98 -5.88 1.91
N LEU A 22 -6.73 -6.36 1.84
CA LEU A 22 -5.59 -5.72 2.48
C LEU A 22 -5.32 -4.35 1.85
N PHE A 23 -5.20 -4.30 0.53
CA PHE A 23 -4.95 -3.05 -0.19
C PHE A 23 -6.15 -2.10 -0.17
N PHE A 24 -7.37 -2.66 -0.26
CA PHE A 24 -8.59 -1.87 -0.13
C PHE A 24 -8.73 -1.26 1.26
N GLY A 25 -8.57 -2.07 2.31
CA GLY A 25 -8.65 -1.62 3.70
C GLY A 25 -7.59 -0.57 4.02
N LEU A 26 -6.36 -0.77 3.56
CA LEU A 26 -5.30 0.23 3.70
C LEU A 26 -5.63 1.52 2.94
N GLY A 27 -6.23 1.43 1.75
CA GLY A 27 -6.54 2.58 0.91
C GLY A 27 -7.64 3.44 1.53
N VAL A 28 -8.67 2.78 2.05
CA VAL A 28 -9.73 3.41 2.84
C VAL A 28 -9.16 4.05 4.11
N LEU A 29 -8.30 3.33 4.85
CA LEU A 29 -7.68 3.87 6.05
C LEU A 29 -6.84 5.12 5.75
N ALA A 30 -6.02 5.09 4.70
CA ALA A 30 -5.23 6.24 4.28
C ALA A 30 -6.10 7.44 3.86
N ALA A 31 -7.20 7.19 3.14
CA ALA A 31 -8.14 8.23 2.76
C ALA A 31 -8.87 8.84 3.97
N ILE A 32 -9.23 8.03 4.98
CA ILE A 32 -9.84 8.49 6.24
C ILE A 32 -8.84 9.24 7.11
N ALA A 33 -7.56 8.87 7.08
CA ALA A 33 -6.50 9.55 7.83
C ALA A 33 -6.12 10.91 7.21
N ALA A 34 -6.28 11.08 5.90
CA ALA A 34 -5.86 12.28 5.18
C ALA A 34 -6.45 13.62 5.71
N PRO A 35 -7.75 13.71 6.07
CA PRO A 35 -8.33 14.91 6.69
C PRO A 35 -7.57 15.43 7.91
N PHE A 36 -6.99 14.56 8.74
CA PHE A 36 -6.23 15.00 9.91
C PHE A 36 -4.99 15.83 9.53
N LEU A 37 -4.39 15.52 8.38
CA LEU A 37 -3.23 16.25 7.82
C LEU A 37 -3.66 17.46 6.97
N LEU A 38 -4.83 17.39 6.34
CA LEU A 38 -5.41 18.50 5.56
C LEU A 38 -5.76 19.73 6.41
N VAL A 39 -6.04 19.53 7.71
CA VAL A 39 -6.30 20.64 8.66
C VAL A 39 -5.01 21.38 9.04
N GLY A 40 -3.84 20.93 8.55
CA GLY A 40 -2.57 21.63 8.76
C GLY A 40 -1.92 21.39 10.11
N ASN A 41 -2.41 20.41 10.87
CA ASN A 41 -1.81 20.00 12.13
C ASN A 41 -0.49 19.28 11.88
N ALA A 42 0.53 19.60 12.67
CA ALA A 42 1.81 18.92 12.58
C ALA A 42 1.63 17.42 12.93
N PRO A 43 2.30 16.50 12.20
CA PRO A 43 2.30 15.09 12.56
C PRO A 43 2.86 14.87 13.97
N ASP A 44 2.22 13.99 14.74
CA ASP A 44 2.80 13.39 15.95
C ASP A 44 3.96 12.44 15.55
N PRO A 45 4.95 12.19 16.41
CA PRO A 45 6.28 12.82 16.44
C PRO A 45 7.24 12.51 15.27
N PRO A 46 8.31 13.33 15.08
CA PRO A 46 8.74 14.41 15.98
C PRO A 46 7.87 15.66 15.84
N SER A 47 7.20 16.03 16.93
CA SER A 47 6.39 17.25 16.97
C SER A 47 7.32 18.47 16.94
N PRO A 48 6.88 19.62 16.40
CA PRO A 48 7.67 20.86 16.44
C PRO A 48 8.13 21.21 17.86
N GLU A 49 7.34 20.86 18.87
CA GLU A 49 7.68 21.03 20.28
C GLU A 49 8.81 20.10 20.73
N GLY A 50 8.81 18.83 20.32
CA GLY A 50 9.91 17.91 20.61
C GLY A 50 11.24 18.32 19.98
N PHE A 51 11.23 19.08 18.89
CA PHE A 51 12.43 19.56 18.21
C PHE A 51 12.88 20.96 18.67
N THR A 52 11.93 21.88 18.87
CA THR A 52 12.21 23.30 19.15
C THR A 52 12.01 23.72 20.60
N GLY A 53 11.34 22.90 21.41
CA GLY A 53 10.86 23.25 22.75
C GLY A 53 9.72 24.27 22.76
N LEU A 54 9.18 24.65 21.58
CA LEU A 54 8.09 25.60 21.45
C LEU A 54 6.80 24.90 21.05
N SER A 55 5.69 25.25 21.71
CA SER A 55 4.37 24.80 21.28
C SER A 55 4.03 25.37 19.89
N ALA A 56 3.14 24.69 19.15
CA ALA A 56 2.69 25.14 17.83
C ALA A 56 2.14 26.59 17.86
N ALA A 57 1.41 26.95 18.93
CA ALA A 57 0.93 28.31 19.13
C ALA A 57 2.07 29.32 19.31
N ALA A 58 3.09 28.98 20.10
CA ALA A 58 4.26 29.84 20.29
C ALA A 58 5.06 30.01 18.98
N ILE A 59 5.16 28.98 18.15
CA ILE A 59 5.77 29.06 16.81
C ILE A 59 4.97 30.01 15.92
N ALA A 60 3.64 29.88 15.88
CA ALA A 60 2.79 30.76 15.08
C ALA A 60 2.91 32.23 15.48
N THR A 61 3.08 32.52 16.77
CA THR A 61 3.26 33.90 17.26
C THR A 61 4.66 34.45 16.99
N ARG A 62 5.71 33.63 17.17
CA ARG A 62 7.11 34.10 17.05
C ARG A 62 7.61 34.12 15.62
N ILE A 63 7.21 33.14 14.82
CA ILE A 63 7.71 32.90 13.47
C ILE A 63 6.53 32.49 12.57
N PRO A 64 5.65 33.42 12.19
CA PRO A 64 4.43 33.10 11.44
C PRO A 64 4.71 32.42 10.09
N GLY A 65 5.84 32.73 9.44
CA GLY A 65 6.26 32.05 8.21
C GLY A 65 6.53 30.55 8.39
N MET A 66 7.02 30.13 9.56
CA MET A 66 7.26 28.72 9.86
C MET A 66 5.94 27.96 10.05
N ALA A 67 4.95 28.59 10.70
CA ALA A 67 3.62 27.99 10.83
C ALA A 67 2.92 27.81 9.47
N GLY A 68 3.03 28.81 8.58
CA GLY A 68 2.53 28.70 7.20
C GLY A 68 3.20 27.58 6.40
N TYR A 69 4.52 27.42 6.56
CA TYR A 69 5.28 26.34 5.93
C TYR A 69 4.85 24.95 6.44
N ILE A 70 4.71 24.77 7.76
CA ILE A 70 4.23 23.52 8.37
C ILE A 70 2.83 23.17 7.88
N SER A 71 1.92 24.15 7.85
CA SER A 71 0.56 23.96 7.34
C SER A 71 0.55 23.55 5.87
N SER A 72 1.38 24.20 5.04
CA SER A 72 1.51 23.86 3.62
C SER A 72 2.01 22.44 3.39
N ILE A 73 3.06 22.01 4.11
CA ILE A 73 3.59 20.64 4.01
C ILE A 73 2.54 19.63 4.47
N SER A 74 1.88 19.89 5.60
CA SER A 74 0.86 18.99 6.15
C SER A 74 -0.30 18.82 5.17
N THR A 75 -0.74 19.92 4.55
CA THR A 75 -1.79 19.90 3.52
C THR A 75 -1.35 19.12 2.27
N GLN A 76 -0.11 19.32 1.80
CA GLN A 76 0.43 18.56 0.67
C GLN A 76 0.49 17.06 0.97
N LEU A 77 0.93 16.69 2.17
CA LEU A 77 0.98 15.30 2.62
C LEU A 77 -0.43 14.70 2.72
N GLY A 78 -1.40 15.46 3.26
CA GLY A 78 -2.81 15.07 3.30
C GLY A 78 -3.39 14.84 1.90
N ASN A 79 -3.13 15.74 0.95
CA ASN A 79 -3.57 15.59 -0.45
C ASN A 79 -2.96 14.34 -1.10
N PHE A 80 -1.67 14.09 -0.84
CA PHE A 80 -0.99 12.89 -1.33
C PHE A 80 -1.59 11.61 -0.73
N MET A 81 -1.82 11.57 0.59
CA MET A 81 -2.44 10.42 1.26
C MET A 81 -3.87 10.17 0.79
N LEU A 82 -4.67 11.22 0.58
CA LEU A 82 -6.03 11.09 0.08
C LEU A 82 -6.04 10.51 -1.34
N THR A 83 -5.26 11.12 -2.24
CA THR A 83 -5.21 10.71 -3.65
C THR A 83 -4.68 9.29 -3.79
N SER A 84 -3.59 8.96 -3.12
CA SER A 84 -3.00 7.62 -3.15
C SER A 84 -3.90 6.58 -2.48
N GLY A 85 -4.54 6.90 -1.36
CA GLY A 85 -5.48 6.01 -0.67
C GLY A 85 -6.70 5.66 -1.53
N VAL A 86 -7.32 6.68 -2.15
CA VAL A 86 -8.45 6.48 -3.07
C VAL A 86 -8.03 5.67 -4.29
N LEU A 87 -6.88 5.98 -4.92
CA LEU A 87 -6.39 5.25 -6.08
C LEU A 87 -6.08 3.78 -5.73
N MET A 88 -5.45 3.54 -4.58
CA MET A 88 -5.17 2.19 -4.10
C MET A 88 -6.46 1.40 -3.86
N ALA A 89 -7.46 2.01 -3.22
CA ALA A 89 -8.76 1.38 -3.02
C ALA A 89 -9.46 1.08 -4.36
N ALA A 90 -9.42 2.00 -5.32
CA ALA A 90 -9.99 1.82 -6.65
C ALA A 90 -9.31 0.68 -7.44
N ILE A 91 -7.97 0.64 -7.43
CA ILE A 91 -7.19 -0.44 -8.06
C ILE A 91 -7.47 -1.78 -7.38
N ALA A 92 -7.56 -1.79 -6.05
CA ALA A 92 -7.86 -3.00 -5.29
C ALA A 92 -9.25 -3.57 -5.62
N ILE A 93 -10.28 -2.72 -5.67
CA ILE A 93 -11.67 -3.17 -5.86
C ILE A 93 -12.00 -3.53 -7.31
N GLY A 94 -11.39 -2.86 -8.29
CA GLY A 94 -11.64 -3.12 -9.71
C GLY A 94 -10.64 -4.11 -10.31
N PRO A 95 -9.52 -3.61 -10.86
CA PRO A 95 -8.62 -4.40 -11.70
C PRO A 95 -7.85 -5.47 -10.92
N PHE A 96 -7.48 -5.24 -9.65
CA PHE A 96 -6.80 -6.26 -8.85
C PHE A 96 -7.72 -7.45 -8.54
N ARG A 97 -8.99 -7.20 -8.22
CA ARG A 97 -10.02 -8.26 -8.05
C ARG A 97 -10.28 -9.04 -9.33
N ARG A 98 -10.12 -8.41 -10.50
CA ARG A 98 -10.21 -9.04 -11.82
C ARG A 98 -8.95 -9.82 -12.22
N GLY A 99 -7.88 -9.78 -11.43
CA GLY A 99 -6.62 -10.47 -11.74
C GLY A 99 -5.82 -9.80 -12.86
N GLU A 100 -6.04 -8.50 -13.11
CA GLU A 100 -5.32 -7.78 -14.15
C GLU A 100 -3.87 -7.54 -13.76
N ARG A 101 -2.93 -7.95 -14.64
CA ARG A 101 -1.49 -7.91 -14.34
C ARG A 101 -0.98 -6.51 -14.04
N TRP A 102 -1.47 -5.49 -14.74
CA TRP A 102 -1.05 -4.11 -14.51
C TRP A 102 -1.40 -3.61 -13.10
N ALA A 103 -2.50 -4.08 -12.51
CA ALA A 103 -2.89 -3.71 -11.15
C ALA A 103 -1.93 -4.29 -10.11
N TRP A 104 -1.42 -5.50 -10.36
CA TRP A 104 -0.36 -6.08 -9.53
C TRP A 104 0.92 -5.25 -9.61
N TYR A 105 1.32 -4.83 -10.81
CA TYR A 105 2.47 -3.92 -10.99
C TYR A 105 2.25 -2.55 -10.35
N ALA A 106 1.06 -1.97 -10.49
CA ALA A 106 0.73 -0.67 -9.91
C ALA A 106 0.80 -0.68 -8.37
N LEU A 107 0.36 -1.77 -7.73
CA LEU A 107 0.41 -1.88 -6.27
C LEU A 107 1.81 -2.13 -5.70
N TRP A 108 2.83 -2.42 -6.53
CA TRP A 108 4.22 -2.41 -6.07
C TRP A 108 4.70 -1.02 -5.65
N VAL A 109 4.03 0.06 -6.09
CA VAL A 109 4.33 1.42 -5.63
C VAL A 109 4.25 1.52 -4.10
N VAL A 110 3.32 0.80 -3.47
CA VAL A 110 3.10 0.86 -2.01
C VAL A 110 4.33 0.36 -1.22
N PRO A 111 4.81 -0.89 -1.37
CA PRO A 111 6.02 -1.32 -0.69
C PRO A 111 7.26 -0.52 -1.11
N LEU A 112 7.31 0.01 -2.33
CA LEU A 112 8.43 0.85 -2.77
C LEU A 112 8.48 2.17 -1.98
N LEU A 113 7.33 2.82 -1.77
CA LEU A 113 7.22 4.03 -0.96
C LEU A 113 7.55 3.77 0.50
N LEU A 114 7.11 2.64 1.06
CA LEU A 114 7.46 2.24 2.43
C LEU A 114 8.96 1.98 2.59
N LEU A 115 9.60 1.38 1.59
CA LEU A 115 11.05 1.19 1.58
C LEU A 115 11.77 2.55 1.56
N ILE A 116 11.34 3.48 0.70
CA ILE A 116 11.90 4.84 0.65
C ILE A 116 11.72 5.53 2.01
N GLN A 117 10.53 5.43 2.61
CA GLN A 117 10.25 6.02 3.91
C GLN A 117 11.15 5.44 5.01
N PHE A 118 11.28 4.11 5.05
CA PHE A 118 12.17 3.42 5.97
C PHE A 118 13.63 3.87 5.82
N LEU A 119 14.14 3.97 4.58
CA LEU A 119 15.50 4.43 4.29
C LEU A 119 15.73 5.91 4.66
N ASN A 120 14.68 6.72 4.64
CA ASN A 120 14.73 8.13 5.07
C ASN A 120 14.52 8.30 6.59
N SER A 121 14.07 7.26 7.29
CA SER A 121 13.82 7.33 8.72
C SER A 121 15.14 7.35 9.49
N ARG A 122 15.42 8.48 10.16
CA ARG A 122 16.68 8.70 10.92
C ARG A 122 16.54 8.43 12.43
N GLY A 123 15.43 7.85 12.89
CA GLY A 123 15.19 7.53 14.30
C GLY A 123 13.71 7.60 14.69
N GLY A 124 13.35 7.16 15.90
CA GLY A 124 11.98 7.13 16.43
C GLY A 124 11.36 5.72 16.47
N LEU A 125 10.08 5.59 16.84
CA LEU A 125 9.36 4.30 16.82
C LEU A 125 8.77 3.98 15.43
N GLY A 126 8.67 4.96 14.52
CA GLY A 126 8.03 4.82 13.22
C GLY A 126 8.67 3.78 12.29
N TRP A 127 10.01 3.65 12.30
CA TRP A 127 10.73 2.74 11.40
C TRP A 127 10.34 1.26 11.61
N GLN A 128 9.97 0.87 12.83
CA GLN A 128 9.54 -0.51 13.13
C GLN A 128 8.18 -0.80 12.49
N PHE A 129 7.26 0.17 12.56
CA PHE A 129 5.97 0.09 11.91
C PHE A 129 6.12 0.08 10.39
N ASP A 130 6.96 0.94 9.83
CA ASP A 130 7.21 0.99 8.38
C ASP A 130 7.77 -0.34 7.86
N LEU A 131 8.72 -0.92 8.59
CA LEU A 131 9.33 -2.21 8.24
C LEU A 131 8.33 -3.37 8.39
N GLY A 132 7.54 -3.39 9.46
CA GLY A 132 6.47 -4.38 9.64
C GLY A 132 5.42 -4.30 8.53
N LEU A 133 4.97 -3.08 8.20
CA LEU A 133 4.01 -2.82 7.13
C LEU A 133 4.59 -3.23 5.77
N LEU A 134 5.87 -2.94 5.50
CA LEU A 134 6.57 -3.33 4.28
C LEU A 134 6.50 -4.86 4.06
N PHE A 135 6.83 -5.66 5.07
CA PHE A 135 6.74 -7.12 4.96
C PHE A 135 5.30 -7.59 4.74
N VAL A 136 4.32 -6.99 5.41
CA VAL A 136 2.90 -7.28 5.21
C VAL A 136 2.46 -6.96 3.77
N MET A 137 2.90 -5.83 3.21
CA MET A 137 2.57 -5.44 1.83
C MET A 137 3.21 -6.37 0.79
N ILE A 138 4.50 -6.68 0.95
CA ILE A 138 5.19 -7.62 0.07
C ILE A 138 4.51 -9.00 0.14
N GLY A 139 4.24 -9.50 1.35
CA GLY A 139 3.53 -10.76 1.54
C GLY A 139 2.14 -10.75 0.90
N GLY A 140 1.36 -9.68 1.11
CA GLY A 140 0.03 -9.49 0.53
C GLY A 140 0.02 -9.45 -1.00
N LEU A 141 1.11 -8.98 -1.62
CA LEU A 141 1.24 -8.89 -3.08
C LEU A 141 1.78 -10.18 -3.72
N LEU A 142 2.70 -10.87 -3.03
CA LEU A 142 3.24 -12.16 -3.47
C LEU A 142 2.22 -13.29 -3.30
N TRP A 143 1.34 -13.20 -2.30
CA TRP A 143 0.33 -14.22 -2.01
C TRP A 143 -0.58 -14.55 -3.21
N PRO A 144 -1.20 -13.56 -3.90
CA PRO A 144 -2.01 -13.81 -5.08
C PRO A 144 -1.20 -13.91 -6.39
N PHE A 145 0.13 -14.07 -6.38
CA PHE A 145 0.95 -14.09 -7.60
C PHE A 145 0.42 -15.07 -8.67
N ARG A 146 -0.05 -16.25 -8.25
CA ARG A 146 -0.62 -17.27 -9.15
C ARG A 146 -1.91 -16.83 -9.85
N LEU A 147 -2.66 -15.88 -9.28
CA LEU A 147 -3.87 -15.32 -9.88
C LEU A 147 -3.53 -14.45 -11.10
N PHE A 148 -2.47 -13.65 -11.00
CA PHE A 148 -2.06 -12.72 -12.07
C PHE A 148 -1.25 -13.42 -13.17
N PHE A 149 -0.54 -14.50 -12.83
CA PHE A 149 0.33 -15.24 -13.74
C PHE A 149 -0.05 -16.73 -13.81
N PRO A 150 -1.20 -17.08 -14.41
CA PRO A 150 -1.57 -18.47 -14.63
C PRO A 150 -0.56 -19.15 -15.57
N LYS A 151 -0.08 -20.34 -15.20
CA LYS A 151 0.82 -21.15 -16.05
C LYS A 151 0.04 -21.63 -17.28
N ARG A 152 0.57 -21.36 -18.49
CA ARG A 152 0.07 -21.97 -19.72
C ARG A 152 0.49 -23.44 -19.74
N VAL A 153 -0.37 -24.34 -19.28
CA VAL A 153 -0.14 -25.78 -19.41
C VAL A 153 -0.70 -26.23 -20.76
N GLY A 154 0.18 -26.60 -21.70
CA GLY A 154 -0.20 -27.40 -22.87
C GLY A 154 -0.55 -26.67 -24.18
N GLN A 155 0.36 -25.87 -24.75
CA GLN A 155 0.34 -25.57 -26.19
C GLN A 155 1.44 -26.31 -26.99
N GLU A 156 2.30 -27.09 -26.33
CA GLU A 156 3.42 -27.80 -26.97
C GLU A 156 3.06 -29.23 -27.46
N GLY A 157 1.89 -29.78 -27.10
CA GLY A 157 1.48 -31.14 -27.48
C GLY A 157 0.59 -31.25 -28.72
N ALA A 158 0.18 -30.13 -29.33
CA ALA A 158 -0.80 -30.12 -30.43
C ALA A 158 -0.19 -29.79 -31.81
N SER A 159 1.10 -29.44 -31.89
CA SER A 159 1.79 -29.10 -33.14
C SER A 159 2.64 -30.24 -33.72
N SER A 160 2.61 -31.44 -33.13
CA SER A 160 3.40 -32.60 -33.58
C SER A 160 2.55 -33.69 -34.27
N LEU A 161 1.60 -33.30 -35.12
CA LEU A 161 1.02 -34.23 -36.09
C LEU A 161 1.80 -34.12 -37.41
N PRO A 162 2.60 -35.13 -37.79
CA PRO A 162 3.20 -35.20 -39.12
C PRO A 162 2.11 -35.46 -40.17
N ASN A 163 2.18 -34.72 -41.29
CA ASN A 163 1.45 -35.03 -42.53
C ASN A 163 2.00 -36.30 -43.18
#